data_AF-A0A2T4J5F5-F1
#
_entry.id   AF-A0A2T4J5F5-F1
#
_cell.length_a   1.000
_cell.length_b   1.000
_cell.length_c   1.000
_cell.angle_alpha   90.00
_cell.angle_beta   90.00
_cell.angle_gamma   90.00
#
_symmetry.space_group_name_H-M   'P 1'
#
loop_
_entity.id
_entity.type
_entity.pdbx_description
1 polymer ?
#
loop_
_entity_poly.entity_id
_entity_poly.type
_entity_poly.pdbx_seq_one_letter_code
_entity_poly.pdbx_strand_id
1 'polypeptide(L)'
;MLMRPALALALLASPALAKSPRDMMFPSDASCYLRQYTPLHLAGHPDQRVTLVALGPVSGEWGDPRYLVLRVALHVRGTSERYQGVAYCENESDHLYCQMEGDAGGFVLTPGRDGAVRMALGRGGIGFEGAQDFLELSGTTGDDRVFLLPAVPADACP
;
A
#
# COMPACT_ATOMS: atom_id res chain seq x y z
N MET A 1 -8.60 -67.68 14.96
CA MET A 1 -8.85 -66.29 15.40
C MET A 1 -7.75 -65.41 14.83
N LEU A 2 -8.12 -64.50 13.91
CA LEU A 2 -7.23 -63.54 13.26
C LEU A 2 -7.11 -62.28 14.13
N MET A 3 -5.92 -61.70 14.24
CA MET A 3 -5.76 -60.30 14.66
C MET A 3 -4.68 -59.67 13.78
N ARG A 4 -5.10 -58.79 12.85
CA ARG A 4 -4.20 -57.94 12.05
C ARG A 4 -4.17 -56.56 12.71
N PRO A 5 -2.98 -55.96 12.92
CA PRO A 5 -2.85 -54.67 13.58
C PRO A 5 -3.29 -53.55 12.62
N ALA A 6 -4.15 -52.66 13.11
CA ALA A 6 -4.49 -51.42 12.43
C ALA A 6 -3.32 -50.43 12.59
N LEU A 7 -2.66 -50.10 11.49
CA LEU A 7 -1.63 -49.07 11.44
C LEU A 7 -2.34 -47.70 11.36
N ALA A 8 -2.38 -46.96 12.47
CA ALA A 8 -2.92 -45.61 12.51
C ALA A 8 -1.90 -44.63 11.91
N LEU A 9 -2.22 -44.06 10.75
CA LEU A 9 -1.42 -43.04 10.08
C LEU A 9 -1.76 -41.68 10.70
N ALA A 10 -0.90 -41.18 11.59
CA ALA A 10 -1.02 -39.83 12.14
C ALA A 10 -0.55 -38.80 11.10
N LEU A 11 -1.49 -38.11 10.45
CA LEU A 11 -1.21 -36.95 9.61
C LEU A 11 -0.74 -35.79 10.51
N LEU A 12 0.58 -35.57 10.55
CA LEU A 12 1.17 -34.36 11.11
C LEU A 12 0.88 -33.19 10.15
N ALA A 13 -0.26 -32.52 10.33
CA ALA A 13 -0.52 -31.25 9.66
C ALA A 13 0.37 -30.18 10.31
N SER A 14 1.47 -29.81 9.65
CA SER A 14 2.22 -28.62 10.02
C SER A 14 1.32 -27.40 9.77
N PRO A 15 1.06 -26.54 10.77
CA PRO A 15 0.35 -25.30 10.52
C PRO A 15 1.19 -24.48 9.54
N ALA A 16 0.64 -24.20 8.36
CA ALA A 16 1.22 -23.19 7.50
C ALA A 16 1.14 -21.85 8.26
N LEU A 17 2.28 -21.30 8.66
CA LEU A 17 2.33 -19.95 9.20
C LEU A 17 1.85 -19.02 8.08
N ALA A 18 0.68 -18.41 8.28
CA ALA A 18 0.19 -17.42 7.34
C ALA A 18 1.19 -16.25 7.32
N LYS A 19 1.64 -15.87 6.13
CA LYS A 19 2.50 -14.69 5.96
C LYS A 19 1.74 -13.46 6.44
N SER A 20 2.42 -12.55 7.14
CA SER A 20 1.78 -11.28 7.54
C SER A 20 1.44 -10.45 6.30
N PRO A 21 0.47 -9.52 6.38
CA PRO A 21 0.19 -8.56 5.31
C PRO A 21 1.44 -7.81 4.83
N ARG A 22 2.32 -7.41 5.76
CA ARG A 22 3.64 -6.86 5.46
C ARG A 22 4.49 -7.83 4.63
N ASP A 23 4.64 -9.08 5.02
CA ASP A 23 5.49 -10.04 4.29
C ASP A 23 4.92 -10.37 2.90
N MET A 24 3.61 -10.26 2.72
CA MET A 24 2.94 -10.48 1.43
C MET A 24 3.11 -9.29 0.48
N MET A 25 2.94 -8.06 0.97
CA MET A 25 2.94 -6.84 0.14
C MET A 25 4.32 -6.17 0.08
N PHE A 26 5.16 -6.30 1.11
CA PHE A 26 6.48 -5.68 1.18
C PHE A 26 7.51 -6.70 1.68
N PRO A 27 7.76 -7.79 0.91
CA PRO A 27 8.71 -8.83 1.30
C PRO A 27 10.16 -8.36 1.42
N SER A 28 10.49 -7.18 0.91
CA SER A 28 11.79 -6.52 1.06
C SER A 28 11.69 -5.01 0.86
N ASP A 29 12.76 -4.28 1.19
CA ASP A 29 12.89 -2.84 0.94
C ASP A 29 12.90 -2.48 -0.56
N ALA A 30 12.99 -3.47 -1.45
CA ALA A 30 12.90 -3.29 -2.90
C ALA A 30 11.46 -3.37 -3.44
N SER A 31 10.46 -3.52 -2.57
CA SER A 31 9.05 -3.67 -2.97
C SER A 31 8.45 -2.32 -3.33
N CYS A 32 8.30 -2.04 -4.63
CA CYS A 32 7.82 -0.75 -5.12
C CYS A 32 6.49 -0.90 -5.87
N TYR A 33 5.63 0.10 -5.70
CA TYR A 33 4.31 0.14 -6.29
C TYR A 33 4.06 1.49 -6.96
N LEU A 34 3.58 1.49 -8.19
CA LEU A 34 3.32 2.74 -8.91
C LEU A 34 2.18 2.58 -9.89
N ARG A 35 1.22 3.50 -9.81
CA ARG A 35 0.20 3.70 -10.85
C ARG A 35 0.37 5.08 -11.46
N GLN A 36 0.53 5.11 -12.77
CA GLN A 36 0.40 6.31 -13.58
C GLN A 36 -0.83 6.18 -14.48
N TYR A 37 -1.66 7.21 -14.50
CA TYR A 37 -2.89 7.23 -15.28
C TYR A 37 -2.66 7.87 -16.65
N THR A 38 -3.21 7.24 -17.69
CA THR A 38 -3.10 7.76 -19.05
C THR A 38 -4.05 8.93 -19.26
N PRO A 39 -3.80 9.81 -20.25
CA PRO A 39 -4.74 10.85 -20.62
C PRO A 39 -6.14 10.31 -20.94
N LEU A 40 -6.24 9.14 -21.57
CA LEU A 40 -7.52 8.49 -21.88
C LEU A 40 -8.29 8.11 -20.61
N HIS A 41 -7.62 7.52 -19.61
CA HIS A 41 -8.22 7.21 -18.31
C HIS A 41 -8.73 8.50 -17.64
N LEU A 42 -7.87 9.51 -17.57
CA LEU A 42 -8.17 10.78 -16.91
C LEU A 42 -9.31 11.56 -17.59
N ALA A 43 -9.51 11.39 -18.89
CA ALA A 43 -10.66 11.96 -19.61
C ALA A 43 -11.99 11.28 -19.22
N GLY A 44 -11.97 9.98 -18.90
CA GLY A 44 -13.14 9.24 -18.40
C GLY A 44 -13.42 9.45 -16.91
N HIS A 45 -12.46 10.02 -16.17
CA HIS A 45 -12.52 10.26 -14.73
C HIS A 45 -12.26 11.75 -14.43
N PRO A 46 -13.19 12.66 -14.77
CA PRO A 46 -12.97 14.10 -14.65
C PRO A 46 -12.75 14.57 -13.21
N ASP A 47 -13.29 13.85 -12.22
CA ASP A 47 -13.14 14.17 -10.79
C ASP A 47 -11.86 13.60 -10.17
N GLN A 48 -11.06 12.85 -10.94
CA GLN A 48 -9.77 12.31 -10.50
C GLN A 48 -8.67 13.35 -10.66
N ARG A 49 -8.10 13.82 -9.55
CA ARG A 49 -7.00 14.79 -9.53
C ARG A 49 -5.64 14.12 -9.63
N VAL A 50 -5.45 12.93 -9.05
CA VAL A 50 -4.17 12.23 -9.02
C VAL A 50 -3.86 11.63 -10.40
N THR A 51 -2.67 11.95 -10.92
CA THR A 51 -2.16 11.45 -12.20
C THR A 51 -1.11 10.36 -12.01
N LEU A 52 -0.41 10.38 -10.87
CA LEU A 52 0.54 9.34 -10.45
C LEU A 52 0.47 9.16 -8.95
N VAL A 53 0.54 7.90 -8.50
CA VAL A 53 0.70 7.53 -7.09
C VAL A 53 1.74 6.42 -6.98
N ALA A 54 2.65 6.55 -6.02
CA ALA A 54 3.70 5.59 -5.77
C ALA A 54 3.89 5.32 -4.27
N LEU A 55 4.22 4.07 -3.92
CA LEU A 55 4.57 3.60 -2.58
C LEU A 55 5.89 2.83 -2.62
N GLY A 56 6.72 3.01 -1.60
CA GLY A 56 7.95 2.24 -1.41
C GLY A 56 8.44 2.30 0.04
N PRO A 57 9.07 1.23 0.57
CA PRO A 57 9.71 1.25 1.88
C PRO A 57 10.77 2.35 1.99
N VAL A 58 10.79 3.03 3.13
CA VAL A 58 11.89 3.93 3.48
C VAL A 58 13.03 3.08 4.05
N SER A 59 14.15 3.01 3.33
CA SER A 59 15.36 2.31 3.78
C SER A 59 16.30 3.22 4.58
N GLY A 60 17.15 2.64 5.43
CA GLY A 60 18.24 3.34 6.11
C GLY A 60 17.85 3.91 7.48
N GLU A 61 18.49 5.02 7.90
CA GLU A 61 18.36 5.60 9.26
C GLU A 61 16.94 6.08 9.62
N TRP A 62 16.07 6.21 8.61
CA TRP A 62 14.67 6.63 8.77
C TRP A 62 13.69 5.45 8.87
N GLY A 63 14.18 4.21 8.72
CA GLY A 63 13.38 3.01 8.90
C GLY A 63 13.32 2.62 10.38
N ASP A 64 12.11 2.56 10.96
CA ASP A 64 11.92 1.93 12.27
C ASP A 64 11.76 0.41 12.08
N PRO A 65 12.61 -0.45 12.65
CA PRO A 65 12.50 -1.90 12.46
C PRO A 65 11.18 -2.48 13.00
N ARG A 66 10.49 -1.76 13.89
CA ARG A 66 9.21 -2.18 14.47
C ARG A 66 8.03 -1.95 13.52
N TYR A 67 8.14 -0.98 12.62
CA TYR A 67 7.09 -0.59 11.70
C TYR A 67 7.50 -0.84 10.25
N LEU A 68 6.53 -0.92 9.35
CA LEU A 68 6.81 -0.70 7.94
C LEU A 68 6.65 0.81 7.69
N VAL A 69 7.74 1.50 7.38
CA VAL A 69 7.69 2.91 7.02
C VAL A 69 7.65 3.03 5.50
N LEU A 70 6.63 3.68 4.97
CA LEU A 70 6.44 3.86 3.53
C LEU A 70 6.59 5.33 3.15
N ARG A 71 7.30 5.60 2.05
CA ARG A 71 7.16 6.86 1.33
C ARG A 71 5.94 6.76 0.43
N VAL A 72 5.08 7.77 0.51
CA VAL A 72 3.92 7.97 -0.37
C VAL A 72 4.21 9.19 -1.22
N ALA A 73 4.14 9.05 -2.55
CA ALA A 73 4.37 10.16 -3.47
C ALA A 73 3.26 10.27 -4.51
N LEU A 74 2.87 11.50 -4.83
CA LEU A 74 1.79 11.82 -5.76
C LEU A 74 2.18 12.90 -6.76
N HIS A 75 1.61 12.81 -7.95
CA HIS A 75 1.43 13.96 -8.83
C HIS A 75 -0.07 14.18 -9.05
N VAL A 76 -0.47 15.44 -9.19
CA VAL A 76 -1.85 15.84 -9.48
C VAL A 76 -1.93 16.70 -10.73
N ARG A 77 -3.13 16.81 -11.34
CA ARG A 77 -3.34 17.62 -12.54
C ARG A 77 -3.01 19.09 -12.29
N GLY A 78 -2.52 19.76 -13.33
CA GLY A 78 -2.34 21.21 -13.35
C GLY A 78 -1.12 21.72 -12.58
N THR A 79 -0.32 20.85 -11.98
CA THR A 79 0.92 21.20 -11.29
C THR A 79 2.06 20.28 -11.73
N SER A 80 3.29 20.79 -11.69
CA SER A 80 4.51 20.00 -11.83
C SER A 80 5.08 19.56 -10.48
N GLU A 81 4.43 19.94 -9.38
CA GLU A 81 4.86 19.63 -8.04
C GLU A 81 4.67 18.15 -7.70
N ARG A 82 5.68 17.60 -7.02
CA ARG A 82 5.65 16.25 -6.45
C ARG A 82 5.36 16.35 -4.96
N TYR A 83 4.15 15.97 -4.58
CA TYR A 83 3.77 15.82 -3.19
C TYR A 83 4.33 14.51 -2.64
N GLN A 84 4.84 14.53 -1.42
CA GLN A 84 5.32 13.33 -0.76
C GLN A 84 5.17 13.41 0.74
N GLY A 85 4.98 12.27 1.38
CA GLY A 85 4.92 12.13 2.82
C GLY A 85 5.37 10.74 3.24
N VAL A 86 5.47 10.55 4.56
CA VAL A 86 5.82 9.27 5.17
C VAL A 86 4.60 8.70 5.89
N ALA A 87 4.40 7.39 5.78
CA ALA A 87 3.37 6.67 6.50
C ALA A 87 3.97 5.54 7.34
N TYR A 88 3.45 5.37 8.55
CA TYR A 88 3.79 4.27 9.45
C TYR A 88 2.69 3.23 9.35
N CYS A 89 3.07 2.01 8.95
CA CYS A 89 2.13 0.93 8.68
C CYS A 89 2.30 -0.24 9.65
N GLU A 90 1.17 -0.76 10.12
CA GLU A 90 1.06 -1.89 11.03
C GLU A 90 0.23 -3.01 10.42
N ASN A 91 0.56 -4.26 10.77
CA ASN A 91 -0.23 -5.41 10.38
C ASN A 91 -1.55 -5.43 11.17
N GLU A 92 -2.67 -5.44 10.46
CA GLU A 92 -3.99 -5.64 11.05
C GLU A 92 -4.71 -6.77 10.31
N SER A 93 -4.91 -7.91 10.99
CA SER A 93 -5.56 -9.10 10.41
C SER A 93 -4.97 -9.51 9.04
N ASP A 94 -5.62 -9.08 7.94
CA ASP A 94 -5.31 -9.40 6.55
C ASP A 94 -4.84 -8.18 5.72
N HIS A 95 -4.62 -7.03 6.35
CA HIS A 95 -4.23 -5.78 5.70
C HIS A 95 -3.17 -5.01 6.48
N LEU A 96 -2.71 -3.90 5.90
CA LEU A 96 -1.91 -2.91 6.62
C LEU A 96 -2.76 -1.67 6.88
N TYR A 97 -2.81 -1.23 8.13
CA TYR A 97 -3.29 0.11 8.48
C TYR A 97 -2.11 1.07 8.49
N CYS A 98 -2.20 2.16 7.72
CA CYS A 98 -1.11 3.11 7.53
C CYS A 98 -1.55 4.51 7.93
N GLN A 99 -0.82 5.12 8.86
CA GLN A 99 -1.07 6.49 9.30
C GLN A 99 0.00 7.41 8.69
N MET A 100 -0.43 8.50 8.02
CA MET A 100 0.48 9.54 7.54
C MET A 100 1.05 10.31 8.74
N GLU A 101 2.32 10.71 8.63
CA GLU A 101 2.97 11.59 9.59
C GLU A 101 2.24 12.94 9.72
N GLY A 102 2.30 13.56 10.90
CA GLY A 102 1.79 14.92 11.13
C GLY A 102 0.26 15.03 11.12
N ASP A 103 -0.44 13.98 11.58
CA ASP A 103 -1.91 13.92 11.60
C ASP A 103 -2.57 14.08 10.23
N ALA A 104 -1.82 13.84 9.14
CA ALA A 104 -2.26 14.02 7.76
C ALA A 104 -3.18 12.88 7.26
N GLY A 105 -3.97 12.27 8.14
CA GLY A 105 -4.89 11.19 7.81
C GLY A 105 -4.22 9.82 7.60
N GLY A 106 -4.94 8.89 7.00
CA GLY A 106 -4.48 7.51 6.89
C GLY A 106 -5.18 6.72 5.78
N PHE A 107 -4.66 5.53 5.51
CA PHE A 107 -5.14 4.63 4.47
C PHE A 107 -4.91 3.17 4.85
N VAL A 108 -5.61 2.28 4.15
CA VAL A 108 -5.47 0.83 4.29
C VAL A 108 -4.87 0.25 3.01
N LEU A 109 -3.90 -0.65 3.15
CA LEU A 109 -3.36 -1.44 2.06
C LEU A 109 -3.85 -2.88 2.15
N THR A 110 -4.37 -3.38 1.04
CA THR A 110 -4.81 -4.78 0.90
C THR A 110 -4.13 -5.43 -0.30
N PRO A 111 -3.87 -6.74 -0.28
CA PRO A 111 -3.35 -7.45 -1.44
C PRO A 111 -4.30 -7.31 -2.64
N GLY A 112 -3.74 -6.98 -3.80
CA GLY A 112 -4.39 -7.01 -5.10
C GLY A 112 -4.04 -8.26 -5.90
N ARG A 113 -4.62 -8.37 -7.12
CA ARG A 113 -4.24 -9.43 -8.06
C ARG A 113 -2.84 -9.16 -8.63
N ASP A 114 -2.16 -10.21 -9.07
CA ASP A 114 -0.87 -10.12 -9.77
C ASP A 114 0.21 -9.38 -8.98
N GLY A 115 0.19 -9.53 -7.66
CA GLY A 115 1.15 -8.89 -6.75
C GLY A 115 0.92 -7.39 -6.56
N ALA A 116 -0.14 -6.82 -7.12
CA ALA A 116 -0.53 -5.42 -6.90
C ALA A 116 -0.93 -5.19 -5.43
N VAL A 117 -0.98 -3.92 -5.03
CA VAL A 117 -1.53 -3.47 -3.76
C VAL A 117 -2.71 -2.54 -4.01
N ARG A 118 -3.80 -2.72 -3.29
CA ARG A 118 -4.93 -1.79 -3.28
C ARG A 118 -4.82 -0.88 -2.06
N MET A 119 -4.63 0.41 -2.31
CA MET A 119 -4.65 1.49 -1.32
C MET A 119 -6.05 2.11 -1.27
N ALA A 120 -6.67 2.16 -0.10
CA ALA A 120 -7.93 2.88 0.12
C ALA A 120 -7.76 3.91 1.21
N LEU A 121 -8.13 5.15 0.92
CA LEU A 121 -8.05 6.23 1.89
C LEU A 121 -9.07 6.00 3.02
N GLY A 122 -8.67 6.34 4.24
CA GLY A 122 -9.58 6.40 5.38
C GLY A 122 -10.63 7.49 5.18
N ARG A 123 -11.73 7.45 5.94
CA ARG A 123 -12.83 8.43 5.80
C ARG A 123 -12.38 9.89 5.90
N GLY A 124 -11.36 10.17 6.73
CA GLY A 124 -10.76 11.49 6.89
C GLY A 124 -9.88 11.94 5.72
N GLY A 125 -9.59 11.06 4.76
CA GLY A 125 -8.68 11.37 3.66
C GLY A 125 -7.21 11.26 4.06
N ILE A 126 -6.36 11.84 3.20
CA ILE A 126 -4.93 12.05 3.46
C ILE A 126 -4.50 13.45 3.00
N GLY A 127 -3.48 14.00 3.65
CA GLY A 127 -2.89 15.30 3.35
C GLY A 127 -1.41 15.20 2.98
N PHE A 128 -0.92 16.20 2.25
CA PHE A 128 0.49 16.40 1.91
C PHE A 128 0.85 17.87 2.00
N GLU A 129 2.01 18.15 2.57
CA GLU A 129 2.64 19.47 2.51
C GLU A 129 3.43 19.59 1.20
N GLY A 130 3.16 20.66 0.46
CA GLY A 130 3.92 21.07 -0.71
C GLY A 130 4.88 22.21 -0.38
N ALA A 131 5.68 22.61 -1.36
CA ALA A 131 6.59 23.75 -1.25
C ALA A 131 5.86 25.09 -1.12
N GLN A 132 4.65 25.19 -1.66
CA GLN A 132 3.87 26.43 -1.70
C GLN A 132 2.42 26.27 -1.23
N ASP A 133 1.92 25.04 -1.11
CA ASP A 133 0.55 24.75 -0.77
C ASP A 133 0.41 23.43 0.02
N PHE A 134 -0.85 23.06 0.28
CA PHE A 134 -1.21 21.77 0.86
C PHE A 134 -2.15 21.04 -0.09
N LEU A 135 -1.93 19.74 -0.26
CA LEU A 135 -2.80 18.86 -1.02
C LEU A 135 -3.57 17.96 -0.06
N GLU A 136 -4.89 18.07 -0.09
CA GLU A 136 -5.79 17.11 0.58
C GLU A 136 -6.53 16.25 -0.44
N LEU A 137 -6.61 14.95 -0.16
CA LEU A 137 -7.43 13.98 -0.87
C LEU A 137 -8.50 13.44 0.06
N SER A 138 -9.76 13.57 -0.35
CA SER A 138 -10.90 13.04 0.40
C SER A 138 -10.99 11.53 0.30
N GLY A 139 -11.29 10.85 1.40
CA GLY A 139 -11.63 9.43 1.38
C GLY A 139 -13.10 9.14 1.07
N THR A 140 -13.96 10.16 0.95
CA THR A 140 -15.42 9.98 0.79
C THR A 140 -15.97 10.58 -0.50
N THR A 141 -15.30 11.57 -1.08
CA THR A 141 -15.72 12.28 -2.29
C THR A 141 -14.65 12.21 -3.38
N GLY A 142 -15.06 12.40 -4.65
CA GLY A 142 -14.17 12.33 -5.81
C GLY A 142 -13.72 10.91 -6.17
N ASP A 143 -12.81 10.82 -7.15
CA ASP A 143 -12.32 9.55 -7.68
C ASP A 143 -11.02 9.07 -7.00
N ASP A 144 -10.30 9.97 -6.30
CA ASP A 144 -9.00 9.71 -5.66
C ASP A 144 -9.09 8.98 -4.31
N ARG A 145 -10.08 8.10 -4.14
CA ARG A 145 -10.37 7.43 -2.86
C ARG A 145 -9.73 6.06 -2.74
N VAL A 146 -9.46 5.44 -3.87
CA VAL A 146 -8.93 4.07 -3.98
C VAL A 146 -7.98 4.01 -5.16
N PHE A 147 -6.80 3.45 -4.93
CA PHE A 147 -5.80 3.22 -5.95
C PHE A 147 -5.46 1.73 -5.98
N LEU A 148 -5.49 1.12 -7.16
CA LEU A 148 -4.86 -0.18 -7.38
C LEU A 148 -3.47 0.10 -7.95
N LEU A 149 -2.42 -0.37 -7.29
CA LEU A 149 -1.03 -0.07 -7.61
C LEU A 149 -0.31 -1.36 -8.00
N PRO A 150 0.11 -1.54 -9.27
CA PRO A 150 0.90 -2.69 -9.67
C PRO A 150 2.30 -2.61 -9.08
N ALA A 151 2.90 -3.78 -8.85
CA ALA A 151 4.32 -3.85 -8.53
C ALA A 151 5.15 -3.34 -9.71
N VAL A 152 6.22 -2.61 -9.42
CA VAL A 152 7.17 -2.08 -10.40
C VAL A 152 8.61 -2.40 -9.96
N PRO A 153 9.61 -2.29 -10.86
CA PRO A 153 11.01 -2.47 -10.49
C PRO A 153 11.47 -1.55 -9.34
N ALA A 154 12.49 -1.99 -8.60
CA ALA A 154 12.96 -1.33 -7.38
C ALA A 154 13.46 0.12 -7.61
N ASP A 155 14.01 0.39 -8.78
CA ASP A 155 14.50 1.72 -9.18
C ASP A 155 13.37 2.70 -9.54
N ALA A 156 12.11 2.23 -9.55
CA ALA A 156 10.92 3.07 -9.69
C ALA A 156 10.26 3.41 -8.35
N CYS A 157 10.86 3.03 -7.21
CA CYS A 157 10.39 3.47 -5.90
C CYS A 157 10.40 5.00 -5.78
N PRO A 158 9.46 5.57 -5.00
CA PRO A 158 9.43 7.00 -4.74
C PRO A 158 10.63 7.49 -3.91
#